data_AF-A0A0N4XF99-F1
#
_entry.id   AF-A0A0N4XF99-F1
#
_cell.length_a   1.000
_cell.length_b   1.000
_cell.length_c   1.000
_cell.angle_alpha   90.00
_cell.angle_beta   90.00
_cell.angle_gamma   90.00
#
_symmetry.space_group_name_H-M   'P 1'
#
loop_
_entity.id
_entity.type
_entity.pdbx_description
1 polymer ?
#
loop_
_entity_poly.entity_id
_entity_poly.type
_entity_poly.pdbx_seq_one_letter_code
_entity_poly.pdbx_strand_id
1 'polypeptide(L)'
;MVSTRLIFLLMISEAIADGCRSGNVKFCAIIRDAHISNEDGLKRMERTSEGDGKNALKSADSLIVAVLNANESELITSLEAALAAELSAYVQVEADCFRLGRSYNGTCEKILFEVTYATLGLIMAIAEVHPDTQTKTKVENVISDLAPYMFQEPTSVYRDKIQEIDISNHTCGSGTEQLVHADAAYLETQMFQALQMVSSRLIFLVAVLVISEALAEECNLGDKDLCELLEDALKANEDGLKLMTGDLVGNGKEALTSANKLVTAALKAGGQLITALKKALEAELSAYVKVKADCKRLGESYSGKCEAVLFEVGYVTAGLMHTITVAHPNPQTRTKVDNILTLLVPYMFVDPASVYRDALHASGQQVLAFI
;
A
#
# COMPACT_ATOMS: atom_id res chain seq x y z
N MET A 1 12.49 13.14 -39.22
CA MET A 1 12.61 14.36 -38.39
C MET A 1 12.64 13.90 -36.94
N VAL A 2 13.82 13.95 -36.33
CA VAL A 2 14.01 13.66 -34.90
C VAL A 2 13.37 14.82 -34.13
N SER A 3 12.38 14.51 -33.29
CA SER A 3 11.58 15.50 -32.59
C SER A 3 12.42 16.28 -31.59
N THR A 4 12.41 17.60 -31.71
CA THR A 4 13.08 18.57 -30.83
C THR A 4 12.68 18.42 -29.35
N ARG A 5 11.59 17.69 -29.05
CA ARG A 5 11.14 17.34 -27.69
C ARG A 5 11.96 16.22 -27.02
N LEU A 6 12.54 15.29 -27.79
CA LEU A 6 13.45 14.28 -27.22
C LEU A 6 14.74 14.96 -26.72
N ILE A 7 15.16 16.04 -27.40
CA ILE A 7 16.34 16.82 -27.05
C ILE A 7 16.07 17.69 -25.81
N PHE A 8 14.85 18.20 -25.59
CA PHE A 8 14.53 19.00 -24.39
C PHE A 8 14.33 18.15 -23.12
N LEU A 9 13.73 16.96 -23.22
CA LEU A 9 13.68 15.97 -22.13
C LEU A 9 15.08 15.43 -21.78
N LEU A 10 15.96 15.28 -22.77
CA LEU A 10 17.37 14.92 -22.54
C LEU A 10 18.17 16.09 -21.92
N MET A 11 17.92 17.34 -22.32
CA MET A 11 18.65 18.50 -21.75
C MET A 11 18.22 18.87 -20.32
N ILE A 12 16.94 18.65 -19.96
CA ILE A 12 16.49 18.75 -18.57
C ILE A 12 17.03 17.55 -17.77
N SER A 13 17.06 16.34 -18.35
CA SER A 13 17.70 15.17 -17.74
C SER A 13 19.20 15.34 -17.48
N GLU A 14 19.93 16.11 -18.30
CA GLU A 14 21.38 16.34 -18.15
C GLU A 14 21.73 17.31 -17.02
N ALA A 15 20.97 18.39 -16.81
CA ALA A 15 21.19 19.30 -15.67
C ALA A 15 20.67 18.75 -14.33
N ILE A 16 19.85 17.69 -14.40
CA ILE A 16 19.11 17.11 -13.28
C ILE A 16 19.67 15.71 -12.89
N ALA A 17 20.55 15.14 -13.71
CA ALA A 17 21.38 13.98 -13.38
C ALA A 17 22.43 14.27 -12.29
N ASP A 18 22.74 15.55 -12.01
CA ASP A 18 23.84 15.93 -11.13
C ASP A 18 23.59 15.68 -9.62
N GLY A 19 22.35 15.43 -9.20
CA GLY A 19 21.99 15.25 -7.78
C GLY A 19 21.77 13.81 -7.31
N CYS A 20 21.65 12.85 -8.23
CA CYS A 20 21.32 11.46 -7.90
C CYS A 20 22.53 10.55 -8.08
N ARG A 21 22.94 9.90 -6.99
CA ARG A 21 24.22 9.19 -6.94
C ARG A 21 24.24 7.84 -7.68
N SER A 22 23.08 7.26 -8.00
CA SER A 22 23.01 5.92 -8.59
C SER A 22 23.40 5.87 -10.08
N GLY A 23 23.39 7.01 -10.79
CA GLY A 23 23.64 7.07 -12.24
C GLY A 23 22.54 6.45 -13.12
N ASN A 24 21.53 5.77 -12.53
CA ASN A 24 20.38 5.26 -13.26
C ASN A 24 19.32 6.37 -13.41
N VAL A 25 19.25 6.96 -14.60
CA VAL A 25 18.34 8.08 -14.93
C VAL A 25 16.88 7.76 -14.62
N LYS A 26 16.42 6.54 -14.93
CA LYS A 26 15.02 6.13 -14.71
C LYS A 26 14.71 6.06 -13.22
N PHE A 27 15.56 5.39 -12.44
CA PHE A 27 15.46 5.34 -10.99
C PHE A 27 15.44 6.76 -10.36
N CYS A 28 16.37 7.62 -10.77
CA CYS A 28 16.50 8.97 -10.23
C CYS A 28 15.28 9.85 -10.54
N ALA A 29 14.65 9.67 -11.70
CA ALA A 29 13.40 10.34 -12.04
C ALA A 29 12.26 9.91 -11.10
N ILE A 30 12.10 8.60 -10.90
CA ILE A 30 11.05 8.04 -10.04
C ILE A 30 11.14 8.57 -8.60
N ILE A 31 12.34 8.56 -8.00
CA ILE A 31 12.54 9.04 -6.63
C ILE A 31 12.28 10.55 -6.52
N ARG A 32 12.66 11.32 -7.54
CA ARG A 32 12.38 12.76 -7.55
C ARG A 32 10.88 13.03 -7.63
N ASP A 33 10.15 12.30 -8.47
CA ASP A 33 8.70 12.46 -8.58
C ASP A 33 8.00 12.13 -7.25
N ALA A 34 8.49 11.12 -6.52
CA ALA A 34 8.01 10.81 -5.17
C ALA A 34 8.27 11.96 -4.18
N HIS A 35 9.48 12.54 -4.19
CA HIS A 35 9.81 13.72 -3.37
C HIS A 35 8.91 14.93 -3.70
N ILE A 36 8.72 15.24 -4.98
CA ILE A 36 7.86 16.35 -5.42
C ILE A 36 6.43 16.16 -4.94
N SER A 37 5.91 14.93 -5.04
CA SER A 37 4.57 14.61 -4.57
C SER A 37 4.46 14.82 -3.06
N ASN A 38 5.43 14.36 -2.26
CA ASN A 38 5.47 14.64 -0.82
C ASN A 38 5.52 16.13 -0.49
N GLU A 39 6.34 16.92 -1.20
CA GLU A 39 6.36 18.38 -1.04
C GLU A 39 5.00 19.01 -1.33
N ASP A 40 4.30 18.55 -2.38
CA ASP A 40 2.98 19.04 -2.73
C ASP A 40 1.92 18.65 -1.69
N GLY A 41 2.00 17.43 -1.15
CA GLY A 41 1.22 17.00 0.01
C GLY A 41 1.46 17.90 1.22
N LEU A 42 2.72 18.18 1.54
CA LEU A 42 3.11 19.04 2.65
C LEU A 42 2.62 20.49 2.48
N LYS A 43 2.73 21.08 1.27
CA LYS A 43 2.19 22.42 0.96
C LYS A 43 0.68 22.48 1.18
N ARG A 44 -0.05 21.43 0.82
CA ARG A 44 -1.50 21.33 1.08
C ARG A 44 -1.78 21.24 2.59
N MET A 45 -0.92 20.54 3.33
CA MET A 45 -0.95 20.45 4.80
C MET A 45 -0.48 21.71 5.54
N GLU A 46 0.01 22.75 4.87
CA GLU A 46 0.27 24.05 5.52
C GLU A 46 -1.02 24.80 5.82
N ARG A 47 -2.09 24.51 5.08
CA ARG A 47 -3.40 25.16 5.21
C ARG A 47 -4.33 24.40 6.16
N THR A 48 -4.00 23.18 6.52
CA THR A 48 -4.71 22.34 7.49
C THR A 48 -3.89 22.27 8.78
N SER A 49 -4.54 22.14 9.94
CA SER A 49 -3.88 22.30 11.25
C SER A 49 -2.70 21.34 11.46
N GLU A 50 -1.82 21.69 12.39
CA GLU A 50 -0.76 20.81 12.87
C GLU A 50 -1.34 19.46 13.34
N GLY A 51 -0.71 18.37 12.90
CA GLY A 51 -1.11 16.99 13.18
C GLY A 51 0.06 16.04 12.96
N ASP A 52 -0.08 14.81 13.46
CA ASP A 52 0.97 13.79 13.43
C ASP A 52 1.31 13.39 11.98
N GLY A 53 0.33 13.45 11.07
CA GLY A 53 0.49 13.16 9.65
C GLY A 53 1.47 14.08 8.94
N LYS A 54 1.48 15.38 9.28
CA LYS A 54 2.40 16.35 8.65
C LYS A 54 3.85 16.06 9.05
N ASN A 55 4.07 15.71 10.31
CA ASN A 55 5.40 15.38 10.82
C ASN A 55 5.89 14.03 10.27
N ALA A 56 4.98 13.06 10.17
CA ALA A 56 5.28 11.77 9.55
C ALA A 56 5.66 11.94 8.07
N LEU A 57 4.89 12.73 7.30
CA LEU A 57 5.17 12.98 5.88
C LEU A 57 6.50 13.73 5.66
N LYS A 58 6.82 14.73 6.49
CA LYS A 58 8.15 15.38 6.45
C LYS A 58 9.30 14.40 6.72
N SER A 59 9.09 13.46 7.64
CA SER A 59 10.09 12.47 8.00
C SER A 59 10.29 11.46 6.85
N ALA A 60 9.19 11.02 6.23
CA ALA A 60 9.22 10.17 5.05
C ALA A 60 9.93 10.86 3.87
N ASP A 61 9.56 12.10 3.57
CA ASP A 61 10.21 12.92 2.52
C ASP A 61 11.73 13.06 2.73
N SER A 62 12.16 13.29 3.97
CA SER A 62 13.59 13.36 4.30
C SER A 62 14.33 12.05 3.96
N LEU A 63 13.67 10.90 4.11
CA LEU A 63 14.24 9.61 3.73
C LEU A 63 14.25 9.41 2.21
N ILE A 64 13.24 9.89 1.48
CA ILE A 64 13.24 9.92 0.01
C ILE A 64 14.43 10.75 -0.51
N VAL A 65 14.71 11.90 0.09
CA VAL A 65 15.89 12.71 -0.24
C VAL A 65 17.19 11.97 0.10
N ALA A 66 17.23 11.20 1.19
CA ALA A 66 18.39 10.36 1.52
C ALA A 66 18.64 9.27 0.46
N VAL A 67 17.58 8.67 -0.11
CA VAL A 67 17.67 7.68 -1.20
C VAL A 67 18.42 8.25 -2.42
N LEU A 68 18.19 9.51 -2.79
CA LEU A 68 18.90 10.15 -3.92
C LEU A 68 20.42 10.19 -3.71
N ASN A 69 20.87 10.19 -2.45
CA ASN A 69 22.28 10.32 -2.06
C ASN A 69 22.92 8.99 -1.61
N ALA A 70 22.13 7.92 -1.52
CA ALA A 70 22.59 6.61 -1.06
C ALA A 70 23.61 6.00 -2.04
N ASN A 71 24.58 5.26 -1.49
CA ASN A 71 25.46 4.44 -2.31
C ASN A 71 24.70 3.20 -2.82
N GLU A 72 25.18 2.60 -3.91
CA GLU A 72 24.58 1.38 -4.49
C GLU A 72 24.38 0.26 -3.45
N SER A 73 25.35 0.06 -2.57
CA SER A 73 25.28 -0.96 -1.50
C SER A 73 24.25 -0.69 -0.41
N GLU A 74 23.77 0.55 -0.28
CA GLU A 74 22.81 0.99 0.75
C GLU A 74 21.44 1.30 0.14
N LEU A 75 21.31 1.18 -1.19
CA LEU A 75 20.19 1.71 -1.94
C LEU A 75 18.87 1.02 -1.59
N ILE A 76 18.86 -0.32 -1.59
CA ILE A 76 17.67 -1.12 -1.24
C ILE A 76 17.24 -0.82 0.19
N THR A 77 18.14 -0.89 1.17
CA THR A 77 17.82 -0.60 2.58
C THR A 77 17.29 0.83 2.76
N SER A 78 17.84 1.81 2.03
CA SER A 78 17.36 3.20 2.09
C SER A 78 15.95 3.33 1.50
N LEU A 79 15.67 2.63 0.40
CA LEU A 79 14.35 2.60 -0.23
C LEU A 79 13.31 1.94 0.64
N GLU A 80 13.63 0.80 1.27
CA GLU A 80 12.75 0.10 2.21
C GLU A 80 12.41 0.99 3.41
N ALA A 81 13.41 1.70 3.96
CA ALA A 81 13.20 2.64 5.05
C ALA A 81 12.30 3.81 4.64
N ALA A 82 12.53 4.38 3.45
CA ALA A 82 11.68 5.43 2.91
C ALA A 82 10.24 4.93 2.68
N LEU A 83 10.07 3.74 2.11
CA LEU A 83 8.77 3.13 1.85
C LEU A 83 8.00 2.86 3.15
N ALA A 84 8.65 2.29 4.16
CA ALA A 84 8.05 2.07 5.46
C ALA A 84 7.61 3.38 6.13
N ALA A 85 8.42 4.44 6.02
CA ALA A 85 8.05 5.76 6.52
C ALA A 85 6.89 6.38 5.75
N GLU A 86 6.83 6.21 4.44
CA GLU A 86 5.75 6.70 3.58
C GLU A 86 4.41 6.04 3.91
N LEU A 87 4.41 4.72 4.09
CA LEU A 87 3.24 3.96 4.56
C LEU A 87 2.77 4.44 5.94
N SER A 88 3.72 4.68 6.85
CA SER A 88 3.40 5.23 8.17
C SER A 88 2.80 6.62 8.06
N ALA A 89 3.36 7.48 7.21
CA ALA A 89 2.85 8.81 6.93
C ALA A 89 1.43 8.76 6.36
N TYR A 90 1.15 7.84 5.43
CA TYR A 90 -0.19 7.61 4.90
C TYR A 90 -1.22 7.37 6.02
N VAL A 91 -0.94 6.43 6.93
CA VAL A 91 -1.84 6.09 8.04
C VAL A 91 -2.08 7.30 8.95
N GLN A 92 -1.03 8.07 9.25
CA GLN A 92 -1.15 9.26 10.10
C GLN A 92 -1.92 10.39 9.42
N VAL A 93 -1.67 10.64 8.12
CA VAL A 93 -2.40 11.61 7.31
C VAL A 93 -3.87 11.23 7.24
N GLU A 94 -4.18 9.97 7.02
CA GLU A 94 -5.54 9.45 7.01
C GLU A 94 -6.23 9.67 8.36
N ALA A 95 -5.55 9.34 9.46
CA ALA A 95 -6.07 9.56 10.81
C ALA A 95 -6.35 11.04 11.11
N ASP A 96 -5.45 11.94 10.70
CA ASP A 96 -5.65 13.38 10.82
C ASP A 96 -6.83 13.86 9.97
N CYS A 97 -6.95 13.35 8.74
CA CYS A 97 -8.07 13.64 7.87
C CYS A 97 -9.42 13.16 8.43
N PHE A 98 -9.46 12.00 9.09
CA PHE A 98 -10.66 11.52 9.79
C PHE A 98 -11.02 12.39 11.00
N ARG A 99 -10.03 12.88 11.76
CA ARG A 99 -10.26 13.78 12.91
C ARG A 99 -10.96 15.08 12.51
N LEU A 100 -10.78 15.54 11.27
CA LEU A 100 -11.48 16.71 10.71
C LEU A 100 -12.98 16.45 10.47
N GLY A 101 -13.46 15.21 10.58
CA GLY A 101 -14.89 14.87 10.60
C GLY A 101 -15.61 15.07 9.26
N ARG A 102 -16.85 15.60 9.27
CA ARG A 102 -17.67 15.84 8.06
C ARG A 102 -17.05 16.81 7.05
N SER A 103 -15.92 17.43 7.38
CA SER A 103 -15.11 18.21 6.46
C SER A 103 -13.94 17.41 5.90
N TYR A 104 -14.06 16.08 5.76
CA TYR A 104 -13.26 15.34 4.80
C TYR A 104 -13.50 15.99 3.44
N ASN A 105 -12.62 16.93 3.13
CA ASN A 105 -12.74 17.85 2.03
C ASN A 105 -11.79 17.38 0.93
N GLY A 106 -11.98 17.86 -0.30
CA GLY A 106 -11.07 17.54 -1.40
C GLY A 106 -9.60 17.89 -1.14
N THR A 107 -9.26 18.58 -0.04
CA THR A 107 -7.84 18.77 0.37
C THR A 107 -7.28 17.48 0.98
N CYS A 108 -8.02 16.80 1.86
CA CYS A 108 -7.60 15.52 2.42
C CYS A 108 -7.44 14.44 1.35
N GLU A 109 -8.35 14.43 0.38
CA GLU A 109 -8.24 13.56 -0.78
C GLU A 109 -6.93 13.85 -1.53
N LYS A 110 -6.71 15.13 -1.87
CA LYS A 110 -5.48 15.58 -2.55
C LYS A 110 -4.22 15.20 -1.79
N ILE A 111 -4.16 15.39 -0.48
CA ILE A 111 -2.98 15.00 0.31
C ILE A 111 -2.75 13.50 0.23
N LEU A 112 -3.79 12.69 0.44
CA LEU A 112 -3.66 11.22 0.41
C LEU A 112 -3.23 10.71 -0.97
N PHE A 113 -3.68 11.36 -2.05
CA PHE A 113 -3.20 11.07 -3.41
C PHE A 113 -1.71 11.33 -3.56
N GLU A 114 -1.20 12.43 -3.03
CA GLU A 114 0.24 12.72 -3.16
C GLU A 114 1.08 11.66 -2.42
N VAL A 115 0.72 11.34 -1.17
CA VAL A 115 1.39 10.29 -0.36
C VAL A 115 1.33 8.93 -1.06
N THR A 116 0.17 8.59 -1.61
CA THR A 116 -0.04 7.39 -2.44
C THR A 116 0.92 7.34 -3.62
N TYR A 117 1.02 8.45 -4.36
CA TYR A 117 1.82 8.54 -5.56
C TYR A 117 3.32 8.41 -5.25
N ALA A 118 3.77 9.06 -4.17
CA ALA A 118 5.12 8.89 -3.65
C ALA A 118 5.41 7.43 -3.28
N THR A 119 4.44 6.77 -2.63
CA THR A 119 4.61 5.37 -2.25
C THR A 119 4.72 4.43 -3.45
N LEU A 120 3.91 4.64 -4.49
CA LEU A 120 4.04 3.90 -5.76
C LEU A 120 5.40 4.15 -6.41
N GLY A 121 5.89 5.39 -6.40
CA GLY A 121 7.22 5.73 -6.87
C GLY A 121 8.31 4.92 -6.15
N LEU A 122 8.24 4.82 -4.82
CA LEU A 122 9.19 4.03 -4.04
C LEU A 122 9.14 2.54 -4.39
N ILE A 123 7.94 1.96 -4.56
CA ILE A 123 7.76 0.58 -5.02
C ILE A 123 8.42 0.35 -6.39
N MET A 124 8.16 1.24 -7.35
CA MET A 124 8.74 1.17 -8.69
C MET A 124 10.26 1.31 -8.67
N ALA A 125 10.77 2.17 -7.80
CA ALA A 125 12.20 2.38 -7.63
C ALA A 125 12.88 1.13 -7.04
N ILE A 126 12.27 0.48 -6.05
CA ILE A 126 12.78 -0.78 -5.50
C ILE A 126 12.79 -1.86 -6.59
N ALA A 127 11.70 -2.03 -7.32
CA ALA A 127 11.65 -2.99 -8.43
C ALA A 127 12.74 -2.69 -9.48
N GLU A 128 12.97 -1.42 -9.83
CA GLU A 128 14.00 -1.03 -10.79
C GLU A 128 15.41 -1.43 -10.35
N VAL A 129 15.74 -1.31 -9.06
CA VAL A 129 17.08 -1.60 -8.54
C VAL A 129 17.24 -2.98 -7.90
N HIS A 130 16.15 -3.75 -7.79
CA HIS A 130 16.17 -5.09 -7.21
C HIS A 130 17.16 -6.02 -7.96
N PRO A 131 17.96 -6.85 -7.28
CA PRO A 131 18.88 -7.75 -7.98
C PRO A 131 18.14 -8.92 -8.67
N ASP A 132 17.04 -9.39 -8.09
CA ASP A 132 16.24 -10.48 -8.66
C ASP A 132 15.28 -9.98 -9.75
N THR A 133 15.49 -10.45 -10.99
CA THR A 133 14.62 -10.21 -12.14
C THR A 133 13.22 -10.77 -11.97
N GLN A 134 13.03 -11.87 -11.22
CA GLN A 134 11.71 -12.44 -11.01
C GLN A 134 10.86 -11.52 -10.14
N THR A 135 11.43 -10.98 -9.05
CA THR A 135 10.77 -9.93 -8.25
C THR A 135 10.42 -8.70 -9.09
N LYS A 136 11.31 -8.22 -9.98
CA LYS A 136 10.97 -7.10 -10.89
C LYS A 136 9.73 -7.40 -11.72
N THR A 137 9.72 -8.54 -12.38
CA THR A 137 8.58 -8.95 -13.23
C THR A 137 7.30 -9.14 -12.41
N LYS A 138 7.39 -9.69 -11.19
CA LYS A 138 6.23 -9.78 -10.29
C LYS A 138 5.66 -8.38 -10.00
N VAL A 139 6.50 -7.41 -9.61
CA VAL A 139 6.06 -6.04 -9.32
C VAL A 139 5.51 -5.35 -10.57
N GLU A 140 6.18 -5.49 -11.72
CA GLU A 140 5.72 -4.92 -12.99
C GLU A 140 4.36 -5.48 -13.43
N ASN A 141 4.15 -6.80 -13.29
CA ASN A 141 2.87 -7.43 -13.60
C ASN A 141 1.78 -6.92 -12.67
N VAL A 142 2.05 -6.84 -11.36
CA VAL A 142 1.11 -6.29 -10.40
C VAL A 142 0.74 -4.86 -10.80
N ILE A 143 1.72 -3.98 -11.04
CA ILE A 143 1.45 -2.60 -11.48
C ILE A 143 0.66 -2.56 -12.80
N SER A 144 1.00 -3.41 -13.76
CA SER A 144 0.32 -3.50 -15.07
C SER A 144 -1.14 -3.94 -14.91
N ASP A 145 -1.41 -4.94 -14.07
CA ASP A 145 -2.76 -5.43 -13.79
C ASP A 145 -3.58 -4.39 -13.04
N LEU A 146 -2.92 -3.51 -12.29
CA LEU A 146 -3.54 -2.44 -11.50
C LEU A 146 -3.75 -1.16 -12.29
N ALA A 147 -2.97 -0.91 -13.34
CA ALA A 147 -3.05 0.29 -14.14
C ALA A 147 -4.49 0.60 -14.63
N PRO A 148 -5.32 -0.36 -15.07
CA PRO A 148 -6.71 -0.09 -15.46
C PRO A 148 -7.61 0.38 -14.32
N TYR A 149 -7.27 0.03 -13.07
CA TYR A 149 -8.03 0.41 -11.87
C TYR A 149 -7.53 1.74 -11.29
N MET A 150 -6.24 2.01 -11.43
CA MET A 150 -5.63 3.30 -11.08
C MET A 150 -5.98 4.39 -12.09
N PHE A 151 -6.14 4.01 -13.35
CA PHE A 151 -6.40 4.92 -14.46
C PHE A 151 -7.65 4.41 -15.19
N GLN A 152 -8.83 4.89 -14.77
CA GLN A 152 -10.11 4.50 -15.38
C GLN A 152 -10.23 4.88 -16.87
N GLU A 153 -9.33 5.73 -17.37
CA GLU A 153 -9.16 6.03 -18.79
C GLU A 153 -7.88 5.38 -19.33
N PRO A 154 -7.85 4.97 -20.61
CA PRO A 154 -6.62 4.48 -21.24
C PRO A 154 -5.48 5.48 -21.00
N THR A 155 -4.29 5.02 -20.61
CA THR A 155 -3.10 5.86 -20.35
C THR A 155 -2.78 6.87 -21.48
N SER A 156 -3.24 6.62 -22.71
CA SER A 156 -3.14 7.56 -23.84
C SER A 156 -3.94 8.84 -23.64
N VAL A 157 -5.11 8.79 -23.01
CA VAL A 157 -5.97 9.97 -22.77
C VAL A 157 -5.32 10.93 -21.78
N TYR A 158 -4.60 10.41 -20.77
CA TYR A 158 -3.82 11.23 -19.85
C TYR A 158 -2.57 11.82 -20.52
N ARG A 159 -1.89 11.03 -21.36
CA ARG A 159 -0.75 11.51 -22.16
C ARG A 159 -1.14 12.66 -23.09
N ASP A 160 -2.32 12.57 -23.72
CA ASP A 160 -2.82 13.59 -24.65
C ASP A 160 -3.32 14.84 -23.89
N LYS A 161 -3.94 14.69 -22.72
CA LYS A 161 -4.35 15.83 -21.87
C LYS A 161 -3.17 16.55 -21.21
N ILE A 162 -2.10 15.85 -20.85
CA ILE A 162 -0.83 16.46 -20.40
C ILE A 162 -0.17 17.24 -21.55
N GLN A 163 -0.30 16.76 -22.80
CA GLN A 163 0.13 17.51 -23.99
C GLN A 163 -0.72 18.75 -24.26
N GLU A 164 -2.02 18.74 -23.95
CA GLU A 164 -2.90 19.90 -24.11
C GLU A 164 -2.66 20.99 -23.05
N ILE A 165 -2.34 20.61 -21.82
CA ILE A 165 -2.02 21.55 -20.72
C ILE A 165 -0.78 22.39 -21.07
N ASP A 166 0.18 21.84 -21.82
CA ASP A 166 1.44 22.52 -22.17
C ASP A 166 1.40 23.25 -23.54
N ILE A 167 0.25 23.30 -24.21
CA ILE A 167 0.07 24.05 -25.49
C ILE A 167 -0.68 25.37 -25.27
N SER A 168 -1.33 25.60 -24.12
CA SER A 168 -2.13 26.80 -23.89
C SER A 168 -1.33 28.05 -23.48
N ASN A 169 -0.05 27.93 -23.15
CA ASN A 169 0.83 29.08 -22.90
C ASN A 169 1.58 29.51 -24.17
N HIS A 170 0.85 29.98 -25.19
CA HIS A 170 1.19 31.14 -26.03
C HIS A 170 0.18 31.31 -27.18
N THR A 171 -0.98 31.93 -26.90
CA THR A 171 -1.49 33.05 -27.70
C THR A 171 -2.60 33.75 -26.92
N CYS A 172 -2.40 35.03 -26.60
CA CYS A 172 -3.45 35.93 -26.13
C CYS A 172 -4.55 36.04 -27.18
N GLY A 173 -5.78 35.65 -26.84
CA GLY A 173 -6.97 35.84 -27.66
C GLY A 173 -8.23 35.70 -26.83
N SER A 174 -8.89 36.81 -26.58
CA SER A 174 -10.01 36.98 -25.65
C SER A 174 -11.23 36.09 -25.95
N GLY A 175 -11.70 35.37 -24.91
CA GLY A 175 -13.11 35.09 -24.69
C GLY A 175 -13.55 33.64 -24.90
N THR A 176 -13.41 32.82 -23.85
CA THR A 176 -14.36 31.77 -23.37
C THR A 176 -13.66 30.87 -22.34
N GLU A 177 -13.36 31.42 -21.15
CA GLU A 177 -12.60 30.73 -20.09
C GLU A 177 -13.46 29.89 -19.12
N GLN A 178 -14.78 29.81 -19.29
CA GLN A 178 -15.67 29.21 -18.27
C GLN A 178 -16.04 27.74 -18.47
N LEU A 179 -15.81 27.13 -19.64
CA LEU A 179 -16.16 25.72 -19.86
C LEU A 179 -15.00 24.72 -19.60
N VAL A 180 -13.74 25.12 -19.77
CA VAL A 180 -12.59 24.20 -19.65
C VAL A 180 -12.25 23.86 -18.19
N HIS A 181 -12.51 24.78 -17.25
CA HIS A 181 -12.24 24.55 -15.83
C HIS A 181 -13.22 23.57 -15.16
N ALA A 182 -14.43 23.40 -15.69
CA ALA A 182 -15.42 22.48 -15.13
C ALA A 182 -15.08 21.01 -15.43
N ASP A 183 -14.56 20.71 -16.63
CA ASP A 183 -14.18 19.36 -17.03
C ASP A 183 -12.89 18.88 -16.34
N ALA A 184 -11.91 19.76 -16.14
CA ALA A 184 -10.68 19.42 -15.41
C ALA A 184 -10.95 19.09 -13.93
N ALA A 185 -11.82 19.85 -13.26
CA ALA A 185 -12.21 19.58 -11.87
C ALA A 185 -13.06 18.30 -11.75
N TYR A 186 -13.93 18.02 -12.73
CA TYR A 186 -14.74 16.80 -12.78
C TYR A 186 -13.89 15.54 -13.03
N LEU A 187 -12.92 15.62 -13.95
CA LEU A 187 -11.93 14.56 -14.21
C LEU A 187 -10.96 14.36 -13.04
N GLU A 188 -10.49 15.43 -12.39
CA GLU A 188 -9.76 15.33 -11.11
C GLU A 188 -10.60 14.54 -10.11
N THR A 189 -11.86 14.93 -9.89
CA THR A 189 -12.73 14.32 -8.86
C THR A 189 -13.03 12.83 -9.14
N GLN A 190 -13.25 12.44 -10.40
CA GLN A 190 -13.46 11.03 -10.79
C GLN A 190 -12.18 10.19 -10.66
N MET A 191 -11.03 10.74 -11.07
CA MET A 191 -9.72 10.12 -10.89
C MET A 191 -9.36 9.99 -9.40
N PHE A 192 -9.77 10.97 -8.59
CA PHE A 192 -9.58 11.02 -7.13
C PHE A 192 -10.36 9.92 -6.40
N GLN A 193 -11.63 9.71 -6.73
CA GLN A 193 -12.46 8.68 -6.10
C GLN A 193 -12.01 7.26 -6.46
N ALA A 194 -11.52 7.06 -7.69
CA ALA A 194 -10.95 5.79 -8.13
C ALA A 194 -9.58 5.50 -7.47
N LEU A 195 -8.71 6.50 -7.33
CA LEU A 195 -7.38 6.30 -6.75
C LEU A 195 -7.42 6.12 -5.21
N GLN A 196 -8.30 6.83 -4.48
CA GLN A 196 -8.32 6.77 -3.01
C GLN A 196 -8.73 5.42 -2.43
N MET A 197 -9.68 4.70 -3.06
CA MET A 197 -10.10 3.39 -2.56
C MET A 197 -9.17 2.26 -3.03
N VAL A 198 -8.43 2.48 -4.13
CA VAL A 198 -7.50 1.52 -4.73
C VAL A 198 -6.09 1.63 -4.14
N SER A 199 -5.70 2.82 -3.71
CA SER A 199 -4.32 3.15 -3.35
C SER A 199 -3.80 2.43 -2.11
N SER A 200 -4.43 2.62 -0.95
CA SER A 200 -3.71 2.44 0.32
C SER A 200 -3.47 0.99 0.66
N ARG A 201 -4.52 0.17 0.52
CA ARG A 201 -4.46 -1.27 0.81
C ARG A 201 -3.53 -2.01 -0.14
N LEU A 202 -3.41 -1.52 -1.37
CA LEU A 202 -2.63 -2.11 -2.44
C LEU A 202 -1.16 -1.73 -2.34
N ILE A 203 -0.88 -0.47 -2.04
CA ILE A 203 0.44 0.04 -1.71
C ILE A 203 0.99 -0.71 -0.49
N PHE A 204 0.17 -0.96 0.53
CA PHE A 204 0.56 -1.82 1.65
C PHE A 204 0.88 -3.25 1.21
N LEU A 205 0.05 -3.87 0.35
CA LEU A 205 0.26 -5.25 -0.10
C LEU A 205 1.52 -5.40 -0.96
N VAL A 206 1.80 -4.44 -1.85
CA VAL A 206 3.00 -4.43 -2.68
C VAL A 206 4.25 -4.04 -1.89
N ALA A 207 4.14 -3.08 -0.97
CA ALA A 207 5.25 -2.73 -0.10
C ALA A 207 5.63 -3.87 0.82
N VAL A 208 4.67 -4.63 1.33
CA VAL A 208 4.97 -5.83 2.10
C VAL A 208 5.71 -6.86 1.24
N LEU A 209 5.20 -7.20 0.04
CA LEU A 209 5.91 -8.08 -0.91
C LEU A 209 7.35 -7.65 -1.25
N VAL A 210 7.68 -6.37 -1.06
CA VAL A 210 8.99 -5.79 -1.32
C VAL A 210 9.87 -5.71 -0.06
N ILE A 211 9.28 -5.50 1.13
CA ILE A 211 9.98 -5.39 2.42
C ILE A 211 10.27 -6.76 3.04
N SER A 212 9.64 -7.84 2.56
CA SER A 212 9.80 -9.18 3.13
C SER A 212 11.25 -9.74 3.05
N GLU A 213 12.17 -9.15 2.27
CA GLU A 213 13.55 -9.66 2.18
C GLU A 213 14.40 -9.49 3.47
N ALA A 214 13.94 -8.72 4.46
CA ALA A 214 14.76 -8.30 5.60
C ALA A 214 14.66 -9.14 6.90
N LEU A 215 13.83 -10.19 6.97
CA LEU A 215 13.58 -10.94 8.23
C LEU A 215 13.97 -12.44 8.19
N ALA A 216 14.98 -12.81 7.41
CA ALA A 216 15.41 -14.21 7.28
C ALA A 216 16.28 -14.73 8.45
N GLU A 217 15.77 -14.80 9.68
CA GLU A 217 16.42 -15.56 10.76
C GLU A 217 15.37 -16.26 11.67
N GLU A 218 14.68 -17.29 11.17
CA GLU A 218 14.22 -18.48 11.95
C GLU A 218 13.20 -19.39 11.21
N CYS A 219 12.85 -19.10 9.95
CA CYS A 219 11.90 -19.94 9.22
C CYS A 219 12.51 -21.29 8.78
N ASN A 220 11.92 -22.41 9.23
CA ASN A 220 12.39 -23.77 8.96
C ASN A 220 11.69 -24.45 7.77
N LEU A 221 11.01 -23.68 6.90
CA LEU A 221 10.21 -24.23 5.81
C LEU A 221 11.02 -24.55 4.55
N GLY A 222 12.23 -24.01 4.43
CA GLY A 222 13.11 -24.23 3.27
C GLY A 222 12.64 -23.57 1.97
N ASP A 223 11.63 -22.70 2.06
CA ASP A 223 11.03 -21.93 0.96
C ASP A 223 10.93 -20.47 1.40
N LYS A 224 11.71 -19.58 0.77
CA LYS A 224 11.85 -18.17 1.15
C LYS A 224 10.51 -17.43 1.03
N ASP A 225 9.79 -17.61 -0.07
CA ASP A 225 8.49 -16.94 -0.32
C ASP A 225 7.47 -17.33 0.76
N LEU A 226 7.45 -18.60 1.19
CA LEU A 226 6.56 -19.05 2.28
C LEU A 226 6.92 -18.47 3.64
N CYS A 227 8.22 -18.31 3.91
CA CYS A 227 8.72 -17.73 5.15
C CYS A 227 8.32 -16.27 5.27
N GLU A 228 8.56 -15.50 4.21
CA GLU A 228 8.23 -14.09 4.08
C GLU A 228 6.76 -13.81 4.38
N LEU A 229 5.85 -14.54 3.71
CA LEU A 229 4.41 -14.39 3.92
C LEU A 229 3.98 -14.63 5.38
N LEU A 230 4.62 -15.58 6.06
CA LEU A 230 4.30 -15.91 7.45
C LEU A 230 4.94 -14.95 8.45
N GLU A 231 6.13 -14.44 8.17
CA GLU A 231 6.79 -13.39 8.95
C GLU A 231 6.00 -12.07 8.87
N ASP A 232 5.48 -11.74 7.69
CA ASP A 232 4.60 -10.58 7.50
C ASP A 232 3.28 -10.74 8.28
N ALA A 233 2.67 -11.93 8.20
CA ALA A 233 1.49 -12.26 8.98
C ALA A 233 1.77 -12.20 10.50
N LEU A 234 2.94 -12.63 10.95
CA LEU A 234 3.35 -12.53 12.35
C LEU A 234 3.51 -11.07 12.79
N LYS A 235 4.21 -10.26 11.99
CA LYS A 235 4.46 -8.85 12.27
C LYS A 235 3.18 -8.04 12.33
N ALA A 236 2.25 -8.24 11.40
CA ALA A 236 0.95 -7.59 11.42
C ALA A 236 0.15 -7.95 12.69
N ASN A 237 0.18 -9.22 13.14
CA ASN A 237 -0.42 -9.59 14.41
C ASN A 237 0.24 -8.89 15.61
N GLU A 238 1.57 -8.77 15.64
CA GLU A 238 2.29 -8.03 16.67
C GLU A 238 1.92 -6.54 16.68
N ASP A 239 1.78 -5.92 15.51
CA ASP A 239 1.37 -4.53 15.37
C ASP A 239 -0.09 -4.33 15.83
N GLY A 240 -1.00 -5.25 15.46
CA GLY A 240 -2.35 -5.31 16.01
C GLY A 240 -2.36 -5.41 17.55
N LEU A 241 -1.51 -6.26 18.13
CA LEU A 241 -1.38 -6.42 19.58
C LEU A 241 -0.84 -5.16 20.28
N LYS A 242 0.09 -4.42 19.65
CA LYS A 242 0.59 -3.13 20.17
C LYS A 242 -0.52 -2.07 20.21
N LEU A 243 -1.44 -2.10 19.24
CA LEU A 243 -2.60 -1.20 19.20
C LEU A 243 -3.65 -1.55 20.28
N MET A 244 -3.75 -2.81 20.68
CA MET A 244 -4.69 -3.27 21.71
C MET A 244 -4.22 -2.96 23.14
N THR A 245 -4.27 -1.68 23.53
CA THR A 245 -3.92 -1.18 24.87
C THR A 245 -5.11 -0.48 25.54
N GLY A 246 -5.05 -0.28 26.87
CA GLY A 246 -6.12 0.37 27.62
C GLY A 246 -7.44 -0.41 27.57
N ASP A 247 -8.54 0.25 27.19
CA ASP A 247 -9.89 -0.36 27.17
C ASP A 247 -10.06 -1.44 26.09
N LEU A 248 -9.12 -1.54 25.14
CA LEU A 248 -9.04 -2.61 24.13
C LEU A 248 -8.40 -3.89 24.68
N VAL A 249 -7.91 -3.90 25.92
CA VAL A 249 -7.46 -5.14 26.58
C VAL A 249 -8.70 -5.94 26.99
N GLY A 250 -9.11 -6.85 26.10
CA GLY A 250 -10.27 -7.72 26.27
C GLY A 250 -10.11 -9.07 25.59
N ASN A 251 -11.24 -9.73 25.34
CA ASN A 251 -11.28 -11.05 24.72
C ASN A 251 -10.65 -11.07 23.32
N GLY A 252 -10.74 -9.97 22.58
CA GLY A 252 -10.10 -9.79 21.29
C GLY A 252 -8.58 -9.88 21.39
N LYS A 253 -7.98 -9.25 22.40
CA LYS A 253 -6.52 -9.28 22.60
C LYS A 253 -6.03 -10.67 22.96
N GLU A 254 -6.76 -11.38 23.82
CA GLU A 254 -6.45 -12.76 24.21
C GLU A 254 -6.53 -13.70 22.99
N ALA A 255 -7.57 -13.54 22.17
CA ALA A 255 -7.75 -14.31 20.94
C ALA A 255 -6.63 -14.01 19.93
N LEU A 256 -6.31 -12.73 19.68
CA LEU A 256 -5.24 -12.32 18.77
C LEU A 256 -3.86 -12.80 19.25
N THR A 257 -3.60 -12.76 20.56
CA THR A 257 -2.37 -13.32 21.15
C THR A 257 -2.27 -14.83 20.90
N SER A 258 -3.39 -15.53 20.95
CA SER A 258 -3.45 -16.96 20.68
C SER A 258 -3.25 -17.28 19.20
N ALA A 259 -3.83 -16.47 18.31
CA ALA A 259 -3.63 -16.57 16.87
C ALA A 259 -2.16 -16.31 16.49
N ASN A 260 -1.53 -15.27 17.05
CA ASN A 260 -0.11 -14.94 16.85
C ASN A 260 0.83 -16.12 17.19
N LYS A 261 0.55 -16.83 18.30
CA LYS A 261 1.31 -18.03 18.67
C LYS A 261 1.18 -19.16 17.65
N LEU A 262 0.01 -19.29 17.00
CA LEU A 262 -0.23 -20.30 15.98
C LEU A 262 0.41 -19.93 14.64
N VAL A 263 0.47 -18.64 14.29
CA VAL A 263 1.28 -18.16 13.15
C VAL A 263 2.76 -18.46 13.39
N THR A 264 3.27 -18.18 14.60
CA THR A 264 4.65 -18.56 14.99
C THR A 264 4.89 -20.07 14.88
N ALA A 265 3.90 -20.89 15.25
CA ALA A 265 4.00 -22.34 15.12
C ALA A 265 4.02 -22.78 13.64
N ALA A 266 3.29 -22.09 12.75
CA ALA A 266 3.31 -22.37 11.31
C ALA A 266 4.69 -22.15 10.69
N LEU A 267 5.42 -21.09 11.09
CA LEU A 267 6.81 -20.84 10.67
C LEU A 267 7.77 -22.00 11.00
N LYS A 268 7.43 -22.79 12.03
CA LYS A 268 8.26 -23.88 12.57
C LYS A 268 7.72 -25.27 12.22
N ALA A 269 6.65 -25.36 11.42
CA ALA A 269 5.86 -26.59 11.26
C ALA A 269 6.49 -27.66 10.34
N GLY A 270 7.49 -27.30 9.52
CA GLY A 270 8.13 -28.22 8.57
C GLY A 270 7.11 -29.02 7.75
N GLY A 271 7.19 -30.35 7.78
CA GLY A 271 6.28 -31.23 7.04
C GLY A 271 4.79 -31.19 7.46
N GLN A 272 4.44 -30.47 8.53
CA GLN A 272 3.04 -30.29 8.99
C GLN A 272 2.48 -28.89 8.67
N LEU A 273 3.11 -28.16 7.74
CA LEU A 273 2.77 -26.77 7.42
C LEU A 273 1.28 -26.53 7.19
N ILE A 274 0.60 -27.31 6.32
CA ILE A 274 -0.83 -27.12 6.02
C ILE A 274 -1.71 -27.26 7.26
N THR A 275 -1.41 -28.23 8.13
CA THR A 275 -2.15 -28.41 9.39
C THR A 275 -1.93 -27.23 10.33
N ALA A 276 -0.72 -26.67 10.38
CA ALA A 276 -0.42 -25.49 11.19
C ALA A 276 -1.09 -24.23 10.64
N LEU A 277 -1.04 -24.01 9.33
CA LEU A 277 -1.71 -22.90 8.64
C LEU A 277 -3.23 -22.93 8.84
N LYS A 278 -3.84 -24.12 8.76
CA LYS A 278 -5.27 -24.29 9.04
C LYS A 278 -5.63 -23.81 10.46
N LYS A 279 -4.86 -24.23 11.46
CA LYS A 279 -5.07 -23.83 12.86
C LYS A 279 -4.84 -22.33 13.07
N ALA A 280 -3.82 -21.77 12.42
CA ALA A 280 -3.56 -20.33 12.48
C ALA A 280 -4.74 -19.54 11.88
N LEU A 281 -5.23 -19.95 10.70
CA LEU A 281 -6.38 -19.30 10.06
C LEU A 281 -7.66 -19.44 10.89
N GLU A 282 -7.94 -20.62 11.46
CA GLU A 282 -9.07 -20.81 12.40
C GLU A 282 -9.01 -19.85 13.59
N ALA A 283 -7.83 -19.68 14.18
CA ALA A 283 -7.63 -18.79 15.32
C ALA A 283 -7.74 -17.31 14.92
N GLU A 284 -7.19 -16.91 13.77
CA GLU A 284 -7.25 -15.54 13.26
C GLU A 284 -8.69 -15.11 12.97
N LEU A 285 -9.48 -15.98 12.33
CA LEU A 285 -10.91 -15.73 12.10
C LEU A 285 -11.69 -15.63 13.41
N SER A 286 -11.33 -16.44 14.42
CA SER A 286 -11.91 -16.32 15.75
C SER A 286 -11.54 -14.98 16.41
N ALA A 287 -10.28 -14.57 16.29
CA ALA A 287 -9.77 -13.29 16.81
C ALA A 287 -10.52 -12.12 16.18
N TYR A 288 -10.73 -12.12 14.86
CA TYR A 288 -11.54 -11.11 14.15
C TYR A 288 -12.91 -10.89 14.80
N VAL A 289 -13.66 -11.96 15.04
CA VAL A 289 -14.98 -11.88 15.66
C VAL A 289 -14.92 -11.29 17.07
N LYS A 290 -13.91 -11.67 17.87
CA LYS A 290 -13.74 -11.17 19.25
C LYS A 290 -13.30 -9.71 19.30
N VAL A 291 -12.35 -9.31 18.45
CA VAL A 291 -11.91 -7.92 18.29
C VAL A 291 -13.09 -7.04 17.88
N LYS A 292 -13.88 -7.47 16.87
CA LYS A 292 -15.07 -6.74 16.44
C LYS A 292 -16.10 -6.58 17.55
N ALA A 293 -16.30 -7.61 18.38
CA ALA A 293 -17.20 -7.55 19.53
C ALA A 293 -16.71 -6.57 20.61
N ASP A 294 -15.43 -6.58 20.95
CA ASP A 294 -14.84 -5.62 21.90
C ASP A 294 -14.94 -4.19 21.38
N CYS A 295 -14.66 -3.97 20.10
CA CYS A 295 -14.81 -2.69 19.44
C CYS A 295 -16.25 -2.16 19.48
N LYS A 296 -17.24 -3.02 19.20
CA LYS A 296 -18.65 -2.65 19.30
C LYS A 296 -19.06 -2.26 20.74
N ARG A 297 -18.50 -2.93 21.75
CA ARG A 297 -18.76 -2.63 23.18
C ARG A 297 -18.22 -1.25 23.58
N LEU A 298 -17.08 -0.83 23.01
CA LEU A 298 -16.43 0.43 23.34
C LEU A 298 -17.07 1.65 22.66
N GLY A 299 -17.79 1.45 21.56
CA GLY A 299 -18.55 2.50 20.86
C GLY A 299 -17.68 3.38 19.95
N GLU A 300 -18.27 4.47 19.44
CA GLU A 300 -17.69 5.29 18.36
C GLU A 300 -16.38 6.00 18.74
N SER A 301 -16.15 6.27 20.02
CA SER A 301 -14.93 6.93 20.52
C SER A 301 -13.66 6.09 20.28
N TYR A 302 -13.81 4.79 20.00
CA TYR A 302 -12.72 3.88 19.69
C TYR A 302 -12.63 3.49 18.21
N SER A 303 -13.49 4.05 17.35
CA SER A 303 -13.60 3.69 15.93
C SER A 303 -12.25 3.66 15.21
N GLY A 304 -11.43 4.71 15.29
CA GLY A 304 -10.12 4.74 14.60
C GLY A 304 -9.14 3.65 15.05
N LYS A 305 -9.01 3.41 16.36
CA LYS A 305 -8.14 2.34 16.89
C LYS A 305 -8.68 0.95 16.53
N CYS A 306 -9.99 0.79 16.56
CA CYS A 306 -10.66 -0.44 16.18
C CYS A 306 -10.50 -0.76 14.69
N GLU A 307 -10.59 0.26 13.84
CA GLU A 307 -10.34 0.11 12.41
C GLU A 307 -8.90 -0.32 12.14
N ALA A 308 -7.91 0.27 12.82
CA ALA A 308 -6.51 -0.13 12.70
C ALA A 308 -6.27 -1.58 13.15
N VAL A 309 -6.77 -2.00 14.32
CA VAL A 309 -6.61 -3.40 14.78
C VAL A 309 -7.32 -4.37 13.84
N LEU A 310 -8.54 -4.06 13.39
CA LEU A 310 -9.27 -4.93 12.46
C LEU A 310 -8.60 -4.99 11.08
N PHE A 311 -7.92 -3.92 10.66
CA PHE A 311 -7.10 -3.92 9.46
C PHE A 311 -5.95 -4.93 9.58
N GLU A 312 -5.17 -4.89 10.67
CA GLU A 312 -4.08 -5.86 10.90
C GLU A 312 -4.59 -7.31 10.91
N VAL A 313 -5.68 -7.59 11.63
CA VAL A 313 -6.30 -8.93 11.65
C VAL A 313 -6.75 -9.38 10.26
N GLY A 314 -7.31 -8.46 9.47
CA GLY A 314 -7.66 -8.71 8.07
C GLY A 314 -6.41 -9.03 7.25
N TYR A 315 -5.34 -8.26 7.41
CA TYR A 315 -4.07 -8.48 6.72
C TYR A 315 -3.51 -9.88 6.97
N VAL A 316 -3.45 -10.31 8.24
CA VAL A 316 -3.02 -11.65 8.62
C VAL A 316 -3.91 -12.73 8.02
N THR A 317 -5.23 -12.51 8.00
CA THR A 317 -6.18 -13.46 7.37
C THR A 317 -5.87 -13.65 5.88
N ALA A 318 -5.65 -12.57 5.14
CA ALA A 318 -5.28 -12.63 3.73
C ALA A 318 -3.92 -13.31 3.51
N GLY A 319 -2.90 -12.94 4.31
CA GLY A 319 -1.56 -13.54 4.26
C GLY A 319 -1.58 -15.05 4.50
N LEU A 320 -2.35 -15.51 5.49
CA LEU A 320 -2.52 -16.95 5.77
C LEU A 320 -3.23 -17.69 4.62
N MET A 321 -4.29 -17.11 4.04
CA MET A 321 -4.95 -17.67 2.87
C MET A 321 -4.00 -17.77 1.66
N HIS A 322 -3.20 -16.74 1.41
CA HIS A 322 -2.21 -16.74 0.33
C HIS A 322 -1.11 -17.77 0.58
N THR A 323 -0.61 -17.87 1.82
CA THR A 323 0.36 -18.89 2.22
C THR A 323 -0.20 -20.30 2.00
N ILE A 324 -1.48 -20.54 2.30
CA ILE A 324 -2.15 -21.80 1.98
C ILE A 324 -2.15 -22.06 0.47
N THR A 325 -2.46 -21.06 -0.37
CA THR A 325 -2.39 -21.20 -1.83
C THR A 325 -0.99 -21.61 -2.30
N VAL A 326 0.07 -21.04 -1.74
CA VAL A 326 1.45 -21.36 -2.14
C VAL A 326 1.86 -22.76 -1.65
N ALA A 327 1.58 -23.06 -0.37
CA ALA A 327 2.06 -24.27 0.29
C ALA A 327 1.24 -25.55 -0.04
N HIS A 328 -0.01 -25.43 -0.49
CA HIS A 328 -0.90 -26.59 -0.54
C HIS A 328 -0.48 -27.61 -1.61
N PRO A 329 -0.30 -28.91 -1.27
CA PRO A 329 0.24 -29.91 -2.20
C PRO A 329 -0.74 -30.26 -3.34
N ASN A 330 -2.04 -30.09 -3.12
CA ASN A 330 -3.07 -30.33 -4.14
C ASN A 330 -3.29 -29.08 -5.03
N PRO A 331 -3.01 -29.14 -6.35
CA PRO A 331 -3.21 -28.02 -7.27
C PRO A 331 -4.66 -27.54 -7.36
N GLN A 332 -5.64 -28.43 -7.28
CA GLN A 332 -7.05 -28.04 -7.35
C GLN A 332 -7.48 -27.21 -6.13
N THR A 333 -6.95 -27.54 -4.95
CA THR A 333 -7.19 -26.73 -3.75
C THR A 333 -6.54 -25.36 -3.90
N ARG A 334 -5.29 -25.28 -4.40
CA ARG A 334 -4.62 -24.00 -4.68
C ARG A 334 -5.47 -23.11 -5.58
N THR A 335 -5.93 -23.61 -6.73
CA THR A 335 -6.80 -22.85 -7.64
C THR A 335 -8.10 -22.40 -6.98
N LYS A 336 -8.72 -23.22 -6.12
CA LYS A 336 -9.94 -22.81 -5.40
C LYS A 336 -9.69 -21.65 -4.44
N VAL A 337 -8.60 -21.73 -3.67
CA VAL A 337 -8.22 -20.67 -2.72
C VAL A 337 -7.82 -19.39 -3.47
N ASP A 338 -7.06 -19.52 -4.56
CA ASP A 338 -6.65 -18.41 -5.43
C ASP A 338 -7.86 -17.69 -6.06
N ASN A 339 -8.86 -18.44 -6.53
CA ASN A 339 -10.11 -17.87 -7.03
C ASN A 339 -10.87 -17.10 -5.94
N ILE A 340 -10.88 -17.59 -4.70
CA ILE A 340 -11.48 -16.87 -3.57
C ILE A 340 -10.76 -15.55 -3.33
N LEU A 341 -9.42 -15.56 -3.31
CA LEU A 341 -8.61 -14.35 -3.15
C LEU A 341 -8.86 -13.34 -4.27
N THR A 342 -8.93 -13.82 -5.51
CA THR A 342 -9.24 -12.99 -6.68
C THR A 342 -10.63 -12.35 -6.58
N LEU A 343 -11.64 -13.07 -6.05
CA LEU A 343 -12.98 -12.52 -5.84
C LEU A 343 -13.05 -11.46 -4.75
N LEU A 344 -12.05 -11.39 -3.86
CA LEU A 344 -11.97 -10.35 -2.83
C LEU A 344 -11.36 -9.05 -3.35
N VAL A 345 -10.66 -9.10 -4.49
CA VAL A 345 -10.01 -7.93 -5.09
C VAL A 345 -10.99 -6.77 -5.33
N PRO A 346 -12.19 -6.97 -5.92
CA PRO A 346 -13.15 -5.88 -6.08
C PRO A 346 -13.60 -5.26 -4.75
N TYR A 347 -13.84 -6.08 -3.72
CA TYR A 347 -14.25 -5.59 -2.39
C TYR A 347 -13.18 -4.73 -1.74
N MET A 348 -11.90 -5.01 -2.02
CA MET A 348 -10.78 -4.21 -1.52
C MET A 348 -10.86 -2.77 -2.01
N PHE A 349 -11.42 -2.56 -3.20
CA PHE A 349 -11.39 -1.29 -3.93
C PHE A 349 -12.71 -0.54 -4.00
N VAL A 350 -13.84 -1.24 -3.90
CA VAL A 350 -15.16 -0.64 -4.10
C VAL A 350 -15.88 -0.42 -2.78
N ASP A 351 -15.60 -1.28 -1.79
CA ASP A 351 -16.40 -1.33 -0.57
C ASP A 351 -15.69 -0.71 0.64
N PRO A 352 -16.46 -0.20 1.62
CA PRO A 352 -15.93 0.23 2.90
C PRO A 352 -15.05 -0.85 3.55
N ALA A 353 -14.03 -0.44 4.29
CA ALA A 353 -13.07 -1.36 4.92
C ALA A 353 -13.74 -2.45 5.76
N SER A 354 -14.82 -2.10 6.46
CA SER A 354 -15.62 -3.02 7.24
C SER A 354 -16.28 -4.12 6.40
N VAL A 355 -16.77 -3.78 5.21
CA VAL A 355 -17.40 -4.74 4.28
C VAL A 355 -16.35 -5.67 3.70
N TYR A 356 -15.21 -5.13 3.25
CA TYR A 356 -14.09 -5.95 2.77
C TYR A 356 -13.61 -6.95 3.83
N ARG A 357 -13.42 -6.53 5.08
CA ARG A 357 -12.96 -7.42 6.16
C ARG A 357 -14.00 -8.48 6.52
N ASP A 358 -15.28 -8.15 6.48
CA ASP A 358 -16.35 -9.14 6.66
C ASP A 358 -16.37 -10.17 5.51
N ALA A 359 -16.16 -9.73 4.27
CA ALA A 359 -16.00 -10.62 3.12
C ALA A 359 -14.74 -11.49 3.24
N LEU A 360 -13.62 -10.91 3.68
CA LEU A 360 -12.36 -11.62 3.90
C LEU A 360 -12.50 -12.69 4.99
N HIS A 361 -13.16 -12.37 6.11
CA HIS A 361 -13.48 -13.35 7.14
C HIS A 361 -14.36 -14.49 6.60
N ALA A 362 -15.42 -14.18 5.84
CA ALA A 362 -16.28 -15.20 5.22
C ALA A 362 -15.51 -16.07 4.21
N SER A 363 -14.61 -15.48 3.44
CA SER A 363 -13.71 -16.18 2.51
C SER A 363 -12.72 -17.08 3.25
N GLY A 364 -12.15 -16.64 4.37
CA GLY A 364 -11.32 -17.48 5.23
C GLY A 364 -12.08 -18.71 5.73
N GLN A 365 -13.36 -18.56 6.10
CA GLN A 365 -14.21 -19.70 6.47
C GLN A 365 -14.43 -20.68 5.31
N GLN A 366 -14.56 -20.18 4.07
CA GLN A 366 -14.65 -21.04 2.88
C GLN A 366 -13.35 -21.79 2.62
N VAL A 367 -12.19 -21.13 2.77
CA VAL A 367 -10.88 -21.77 2.63
C VAL A 367 -10.71 -22.90 3.64
N LEU A 368 -11.09 -22.68 4.91
CA LEU A 368 -11.06 -23.73 5.94
C LEU A 368 -11.92 -24.96 5.63
N ALA A 369 -12.96 -24.81 4.81
CA ALA A 369 -13.78 -25.93 4.38
C ALA A 369 -13.13 -26.76 3.25
N PHE A 370 -12.10 -26.22 2.58
CA PHE A 370 -11.39 -26.90 1.49
C PHE A 370 -10.10 -27.59 1.90
N ILE A 371 -9.52 -27.20 3.04
CA ILE A 371 -8.27 -27.72 3.62
C ILE A 371 -8.56 -28.51 4.89
#